data_AF-A0A0F7V8T6-F1
#
_entry.id   AF-A0A0F7V8T6-F1
#
_cell.length_a   1.000
_cell.length_b   1.000
_cell.length_c   1.000
_cell.angle_alpha   90.00
_cell.angle_beta   90.00
_cell.angle_gamma   90.00
#
_symmetry.space_group_name_H-M   'P 1'
#
loop_
_entity.id
_entity.type
_entity.pdbx_description
1 polymer ?
#
loop_
_entity_poly.entity_id
_entity_poly.type
_entity_poly.pdbx_seq_one_letter_code
_entity_poly.pdbx_strand_id
1 'polypeptide(L)'
;MDILIITCLVLVDFFNTVGLLRIVGVLIPLCLLVVTTVVLIWALMVAYVRRKLNLFCQDISNQEKCLLGRPLFFPSRLTHARMFPEKYHYGIDYFLVGIPVGLRGRVGALIAIDSDESDQQFPATSFHIFAKKLFRKFLWFSMDTSQYLHRGDGHMSLTQKLEIFLKERGEDISNYPYAYLIGIPQFCWWTKSPISYWYLYSPSKELSAIIMEINNSYGEKKNAFCQLIREENSCFETKKPSQTVSTALGTGNTGIQTVRFVSSAPNAKYYKGSWNKDIFASPFEKVEGWFNLRFMDPLDPSPEKGGPLHSNMTLMSKEGKPKLSSRLFSSGPPFDPLSASPWGMTKFLISWSFVIPASIGRIVVEALRIRFRGNMPYLNKPDVKKNNIPRNASKPESSGNISPNVSLGNGESMSDSSGSDLYTFEVTRPPSYLYAFSS
;
A
#
# COMPACT_ATOMS: atom_id res chain seq x y z
N MET A 1 -48.25 7.78 -20.03
CA MET A 1 -48.05 9.03 -19.27
C MET A 1 -48.77 8.98 -17.93
N ASP A 2 -50.00 8.47 -17.89
CA ASP A 2 -50.85 8.57 -16.69
C ASP A 2 -50.41 7.74 -15.48
N ILE A 3 -49.83 6.56 -15.70
CA ILE A 3 -49.32 5.72 -14.60
C ILE A 3 -48.16 6.41 -13.86
N LEU A 4 -47.27 7.09 -14.59
CA LEU A 4 -46.13 7.77 -13.99
C LEU A 4 -46.58 8.96 -13.12
N ILE A 5 -47.57 9.72 -13.59
CA ILE A 5 -48.14 10.88 -12.88
C ILE A 5 -48.87 10.42 -11.62
N ILE A 6 -49.69 9.36 -11.71
CA ILE A 6 -50.38 8.79 -10.55
C ILE A 6 -49.37 8.27 -9.51
N THR A 7 -48.31 7.60 -9.96
CA THR A 7 -47.26 7.11 -9.06
C THR A 7 -46.52 8.25 -8.37
N CYS A 8 -46.23 9.34 -9.07
CA CYS A 8 -45.61 10.53 -8.49
C CYS A 8 -46.52 11.22 -7.44
N LEU A 9 -47.82 11.36 -7.72
CA LEU A 9 -48.76 11.99 -6.78
C LEU A 9 -48.94 11.16 -5.50
N VAL A 10 -49.02 9.83 -5.62
CA VAL A 10 -49.08 8.92 -4.47
C VAL A 10 -47.80 8.98 -3.63
N LEU A 11 -46.63 9.06 -4.27
CA LEU A 11 -45.36 9.23 -3.56
C LEU A 11 -45.32 10.58 -2.82
N VAL A 12 -45.72 11.67 -3.47
CA VAL A 12 -45.74 13.01 -2.85
C VAL A 12 -46.68 13.06 -1.64
N ASP A 13 -47.86 12.47 -1.74
CA ASP A 13 -48.83 12.43 -0.64
C ASP A 13 -48.34 11.53 0.52
N PHE A 14 -47.67 10.41 0.20
CA PHE A 14 -46.99 9.54 1.18
C PHE A 14 -45.82 10.25 1.90
N PHE A 15 -45.00 11.01 1.17
CA PHE A 15 -43.91 11.81 1.77
C PHE A 15 -44.44 12.94 2.66
N ASN A 16 -45.58 13.54 2.31
CA ASN A 16 -46.23 14.58 3.09
C ASN A 16 -46.92 14.04 4.36
N THR A 17 -47.56 12.87 4.30
CA THR A 17 -48.28 12.26 5.45
C THR A 17 -47.37 11.63 6.49
N VAL A 18 -46.32 10.92 6.07
CA VAL A 18 -45.40 10.23 6.99
C VAL A 18 -44.36 11.20 7.57
N GLY A 19 -44.11 12.33 6.89
CA GLY A 19 -43.11 13.32 7.25
C GLY A 19 -41.71 12.85 6.90
N LEU A 20 -40.99 13.65 6.10
CA LEU A 20 -39.65 13.32 5.60
C LEU A 20 -38.68 12.88 6.71
N LEU A 21 -38.74 13.50 7.89
CA LEU A 21 -37.89 13.12 9.04
C LEU A 21 -38.15 11.70 9.55
N ARG A 22 -39.40 11.21 9.54
CA ARG A 22 -39.71 9.84 9.99
C ARG A 22 -39.28 8.81 8.96
N ILE A 23 -39.45 9.12 7.67
CA ILE A 23 -38.95 8.27 6.59
C ILE A 23 -37.42 8.18 6.65
N VAL A 24 -36.73 9.31 6.80
CA VAL A 24 -35.28 9.34 6.99
C VAL A 24 -34.86 8.59 8.26
N GLY A 25 -35.60 8.75 9.36
CA GLY A 25 -35.37 8.07 10.63
C GLY A 25 -35.49 6.54 10.57
N VAL A 26 -36.28 5.98 9.65
CA VAL A 26 -36.43 4.53 9.44
C VAL A 26 -35.54 4.00 8.32
N LEU A 27 -35.40 4.77 7.23
CA LEU A 27 -34.64 4.34 6.05
C LEU A 27 -33.14 4.26 6.34
N ILE A 28 -32.57 5.25 7.07
CA ILE A 28 -31.16 5.23 7.44
C ILE A 28 -30.78 3.97 8.24
N PRO A 29 -31.43 3.63 9.37
CA PRO A 29 -31.06 2.43 10.13
C PRO A 29 -31.29 1.15 9.33
N LEU A 30 -32.32 1.08 8.49
CA LEU A 30 -32.53 -0.06 7.60
C LEU A 30 -31.39 -0.21 6.59
N CYS A 31 -30.98 0.88 5.94
CA CYS A 31 -29.84 0.88 5.02
C CYS A 31 -28.54 0.49 5.74
N LEU A 32 -28.29 1.00 6.94
CA LEU A 32 -27.12 0.61 7.74
C LEU A 32 -27.16 -0.88 8.10
N LEU A 33 -28.32 -1.42 8.46
CA LEU A 33 -28.50 -2.84 8.75
C LEU A 33 -28.23 -3.71 7.51
N VAL A 34 -28.76 -3.33 6.35
CA VAL A 34 -28.48 -4.02 5.09
C VAL A 34 -26.99 -3.97 4.74
N VAL A 35 -26.34 -2.79 4.85
CA VAL A 35 -24.91 -2.67 4.55
C VAL A 35 -24.06 -3.49 5.52
N THR A 36 -24.35 -3.43 6.82
CA THR A 36 -23.58 -4.18 7.84
C THR A 36 -23.75 -5.69 7.69
N THR A 37 -24.96 -6.18 7.38
CA THR A 37 -25.20 -7.60 7.10
C THR A 37 -24.49 -8.05 5.83
N VAL A 38 -24.53 -7.28 4.74
CA VAL A 38 -23.81 -7.60 3.50
C VAL A 38 -22.29 -7.66 3.75
N VAL A 39 -21.72 -6.68 4.46
CA VAL A 39 -20.29 -6.67 4.80
C VAL A 39 -19.91 -7.86 5.69
N LEU A 40 -20.76 -8.22 6.66
CA LEU A 40 -20.53 -9.38 7.53
C LEU A 40 -20.56 -10.70 6.74
N ILE A 41 -21.55 -10.88 5.87
CA ILE A 41 -21.66 -12.05 4.98
C ILE A 41 -20.43 -12.12 4.07
N TRP A 42 -20.00 -10.99 3.49
CA TRP A 42 -18.81 -10.96 2.65
C TRP A 42 -17.54 -11.30 3.43
N ALA A 43 -17.37 -10.78 4.66
CA ALA A 43 -16.25 -11.12 5.53
C ALA A 43 -16.21 -12.61 5.86
N LEU A 44 -17.37 -13.18 6.20
CA LEU A 44 -17.54 -14.63 6.44
C LEU A 44 -17.19 -15.43 5.18
N MET A 45 -17.69 -15.03 4.02
CA MET A 45 -17.39 -15.69 2.75
C MET A 45 -15.89 -15.66 2.45
N VAL A 46 -15.24 -14.50 2.55
CA VAL A 46 -13.79 -14.38 2.33
C VAL A 46 -12.98 -15.21 3.32
N ALA A 47 -13.44 -15.32 4.57
CA ALA A 47 -12.78 -16.09 5.61
C ALA A 47 -13.01 -17.61 5.53
N TYR A 48 -14.17 -18.07 5.05
CA TYR A 48 -14.54 -19.50 5.03
C TYR A 48 -14.39 -20.16 3.65
N VAL A 49 -14.50 -19.40 2.56
CA VAL A 49 -14.25 -19.93 1.21
C VAL A 49 -12.75 -20.15 1.05
N ARG A 50 -12.37 -21.35 0.61
CA ARG A 50 -11.00 -21.87 0.51
C ARG A 50 -9.95 -20.78 0.18
N ARG A 51 -9.16 -20.40 1.19
CA ARG A 51 -7.99 -19.51 1.09
C ARG A 51 -6.77 -20.21 0.47
N LYS A 52 -6.96 -20.82 -0.69
CA LYS A 52 -5.88 -21.44 -1.46
C LYS A 52 -5.06 -20.38 -2.18
N LEU A 53 -3.75 -20.60 -2.25
CA LEU A 53 -2.83 -19.77 -3.02
C LEU A 53 -3.01 -20.07 -4.51
N ASN A 54 -3.38 -19.06 -5.28
CA ASN A 54 -3.37 -19.12 -6.74
C ASN A 54 -2.21 -18.26 -7.24
N LEU A 55 -1.32 -18.81 -8.04
CA LEU A 55 -0.15 -18.10 -8.54
C LEU A 55 -0.43 -17.58 -9.95
N PHE A 56 0.01 -16.35 -10.23
CA PHE A 56 -0.09 -15.76 -11.57
C PHE A 56 1.13 -16.07 -12.44
N CYS A 57 2.15 -16.71 -11.86
CA CYS A 57 3.47 -16.82 -12.45
C CYS A 57 3.50 -17.74 -13.69
N GLN A 58 4.20 -17.27 -14.74
CA GLN A 58 4.51 -17.94 -16.00
C GLN A 58 5.87 -18.67 -15.98
N ASP A 59 6.52 -18.84 -14.83
CA ASP A 59 7.80 -19.53 -14.77
C ASP A 59 7.63 -21.01 -15.14
N ILE A 60 8.17 -21.38 -16.30
CA ILE A 60 8.07 -22.71 -16.94
C ILE A 60 8.79 -23.82 -16.14
N SER A 61 9.60 -23.46 -15.14
CA SER A 61 10.35 -24.46 -14.38
C SER A 61 9.47 -25.15 -13.34
N ASN A 62 9.38 -26.49 -13.43
CA ASN A 62 8.83 -27.41 -12.42
C ASN A 62 9.57 -27.37 -11.05
N GLN A 63 10.29 -26.29 -10.74
CA GLN A 63 11.09 -26.16 -9.54
C GLN A 63 10.28 -25.55 -8.38
N GLU A 64 10.60 -26.03 -7.20
CA GLU A 64 10.14 -25.49 -5.92
C GLU A 64 10.59 -24.02 -5.79
N LYS A 65 9.63 -23.11 -5.54
CA LYS A 65 9.93 -21.69 -5.38
C LYS A 65 10.23 -21.39 -3.92
N CYS A 66 11.47 -21.01 -3.62
CA CYS A 66 11.90 -20.63 -2.27
C CYS A 66 11.78 -19.10 -2.10
N LEU A 67 11.00 -18.64 -1.12
CA LEU A 67 10.76 -17.23 -0.82
C LEU A 67 11.07 -16.91 0.64
N LEU A 68 11.65 -15.73 0.87
CA LEU A 68 12.00 -15.28 2.22
C LEU A 68 10.81 -14.59 2.89
N GLY A 69 10.30 -15.21 3.95
CA GLY A 69 9.09 -14.79 4.65
C GLY A 69 7.82 -15.26 3.96
N ARG A 70 6.73 -15.34 4.73
CA ARG A 70 5.37 -15.62 4.21
C ARG A 70 4.54 -14.32 4.22
N PRO A 71 3.44 -14.26 3.44
CA PRO A 71 2.48 -13.17 3.59
C PRO A 71 1.96 -13.09 5.03
N LEU A 72 1.94 -11.91 5.62
CA LEU A 72 1.50 -11.71 7.01
C LEU A 72 0.73 -10.39 7.16
N PHE A 73 -0.30 -10.41 7.99
CA PHE A 73 -1.07 -9.25 8.38
C PHE A 73 -0.61 -8.76 9.76
N PHE A 74 -0.23 -7.49 9.84
CA PHE A 74 0.33 -6.87 11.03
C PHE A 74 -0.65 -5.85 11.63
N PRO A 75 -1.45 -6.25 12.64
CA PRO A 75 -2.16 -5.28 13.46
C PRO A 75 -1.12 -4.43 14.20
N SER A 76 -1.01 -3.16 13.87
CA SER A 76 0.11 -2.31 14.29
C SER A 76 -0.37 -1.02 14.93
N ARG A 77 0.55 -0.32 15.59
CA ARG A 77 0.35 1.03 16.10
C ARG A 77 1.52 1.90 15.70
N LEU A 78 1.20 3.09 15.20
CA LEU A 78 2.14 4.13 14.87
C LEU A 78 2.01 5.25 15.89
N THR A 79 3.06 5.52 16.65
CA THR A 79 3.11 6.66 17.57
C THR A 79 4.10 7.69 17.08
N HIS A 80 3.78 8.96 17.34
CA HIS A 80 4.64 10.10 17.06
C HIS A 80 4.81 10.90 18.33
N ALA A 81 6.04 11.23 18.68
CA ALA A 81 6.41 12.05 19.81
C ALA A 81 7.36 13.16 19.33
N ARG A 82 6.89 14.40 19.32
CA ARG A 82 7.68 15.60 19.05
C ARG A 82 8.20 16.13 20.38
N MET A 83 9.49 16.43 20.43
CA MET A 83 10.19 16.94 21.61
C MET A 83 10.39 18.46 21.56
N PHE A 84 10.55 19.03 20.36
CA PHE A 84 10.78 20.46 20.12
C PHE A 84 10.31 20.87 18.70
N PRO A 85 9.93 22.15 18.43
CA PRO A 85 9.72 23.24 19.38
C PRO A 85 8.53 23.04 20.30
N GLU A 86 7.42 22.50 19.78
CA GLU A 86 6.25 22.16 20.57
C GLU A 86 6.24 20.67 20.93
N LYS A 87 6.00 20.35 22.21
CA LYS A 87 5.86 18.96 22.65
C LYS A 87 4.49 18.43 22.24
N TYR A 88 4.49 17.34 21.48
CA TYR A 88 3.26 16.75 21.00
C TYR A 88 3.37 15.23 20.92
N HIS A 89 2.36 14.51 21.37
CA HIS A 89 2.33 13.06 21.28
C HIS A 89 0.96 12.58 20.81
N TYR A 90 0.96 11.69 19.82
CA TYR A 90 -0.25 11.02 19.37
C TYR A 90 0.09 9.61 18.87
N GLY A 91 -0.93 8.76 18.86
CA GLY A 91 -0.84 7.41 18.33
C GLY A 91 -2.06 7.06 17.52
N ILE A 92 -1.85 6.33 16.43
CA ILE A 92 -2.91 5.82 15.58
C ILE A 92 -2.72 4.32 15.37
N ASP A 93 -3.83 3.60 15.33
CA ASP A 93 -3.84 2.21 14.90
C ASP A 93 -3.52 2.17 13.40
N TYR A 94 -2.74 1.16 13.02
CA TYR A 94 -2.22 1.01 11.68
C TYR A 94 -2.34 -0.43 11.24
N PHE A 95 -2.73 -0.66 9.99
CA PHE A 95 -2.79 -1.99 9.42
C PHE A 95 -1.78 -2.11 8.29
N LEU A 96 -0.84 -3.04 8.46
CA LEU A 96 0.22 -3.32 7.50
C LEU A 96 0.15 -4.77 7.02
N VAL A 97 0.60 -4.99 5.80
CA VAL A 97 0.74 -6.31 5.20
C VAL A 97 2.17 -6.47 4.76
N GLY A 98 2.79 -7.57 5.18
CA GLY A 98 4.08 -8.02 4.69
C GLY A 98 3.93 -9.06 3.59
N ILE A 99 4.68 -8.93 2.51
CA ILE A 99 4.69 -9.86 1.39
C ILE A 99 6.13 -10.13 0.93
N PRO A 100 6.49 -11.40 0.64
CA PRO A 100 7.76 -11.71 0.00
C PRO A 100 7.77 -11.19 -1.44
N VAL A 101 8.81 -10.44 -1.80
CA VAL A 101 9.02 -9.96 -3.17
C VAL A 101 9.32 -11.17 -4.06
N GLY A 102 8.65 -11.26 -5.21
CA GLY A 102 8.68 -12.43 -6.10
C GLY A 102 7.48 -13.37 -5.95
N LEU A 103 6.63 -13.20 -4.93
CA LEU A 103 5.32 -13.84 -4.88
C LEU A 103 4.32 -13.08 -5.75
N ARG A 104 3.89 -13.69 -6.85
CA ARG A 104 2.82 -13.15 -7.72
C ARG A 104 1.62 -14.07 -7.68
N GLY A 105 0.50 -13.58 -7.15
CA GLY A 105 -0.67 -14.42 -6.95
C GLY A 105 -1.73 -13.82 -6.04
N ARG A 106 -2.68 -14.65 -5.62
CA ARG A 106 -3.72 -14.29 -4.68
C ARG A 106 -4.02 -15.42 -3.70
N VAL A 107 -4.44 -15.05 -2.50
CA VAL A 107 -4.95 -15.97 -1.48
C VAL A 107 -6.47 -15.88 -1.48
N GLY A 108 -7.14 -16.83 -2.14
CA GLY A 108 -8.61 -16.80 -2.30
C GLY A 108 -9.13 -15.45 -2.83
N ALA A 109 -10.14 -14.91 -2.15
CA ALA A 109 -10.64 -13.54 -2.33
C ALA A 109 -10.14 -12.58 -1.24
N LEU A 110 -9.17 -13.01 -0.43
CA LEU A 110 -8.68 -12.27 0.73
C LEU A 110 -7.64 -11.23 0.35
N ILE A 111 -6.58 -11.65 -0.34
CA ILE A 111 -5.51 -10.73 -0.76
C ILE A 111 -4.93 -11.08 -2.12
N ALA A 112 -4.72 -10.08 -2.98
CA ALA A 112 -3.92 -10.21 -4.20
C ALA A 112 -2.60 -9.47 -4.05
N ILE A 113 -1.56 -10.08 -4.60
CA ILE A 113 -0.16 -9.70 -4.48
C ILE A 113 0.41 -9.68 -5.88
N ASP A 114 0.90 -8.51 -6.31
CA ASP A 114 1.56 -8.35 -7.60
C ASP A 114 0.67 -8.85 -8.76
N SER A 115 -0.56 -8.32 -8.80
CA SER A 115 -1.54 -8.61 -9.84
C SER A 115 -1.34 -7.68 -11.04
N ASP A 116 -1.29 -8.24 -12.22
CA ASP A 116 -1.24 -7.50 -13.48
C ASP A 116 -2.62 -6.89 -13.79
N GLU A 117 -2.69 -5.60 -14.12
CA GLU A 117 -3.96 -4.95 -14.51
C GLU A 117 -4.58 -5.58 -15.77
N SER A 118 -3.77 -6.30 -16.56
CA SER A 118 -4.15 -6.98 -17.79
C SER A 118 -5.09 -8.19 -17.59
N ASP A 119 -5.27 -8.70 -16.37
CA ASP A 119 -6.17 -9.83 -16.08
C ASP A 119 -7.68 -9.42 -16.12
N GLN A 120 -7.98 -8.18 -16.54
CA GLN A 120 -9.33 -7.60 -16.57
C GLN A 120 -10.08 -7.77 -17.92
N GLN A 121 -9.40 -8.17 -19.00
CA GLN A 121 -9.96 -8.11 -20.36
C GLN A 121 -10.43 -9.48 -20.89
N PHE A 122 -11.55 -9.99 -20.36
CA PHE A 122 -12.30 -11.07 -21.05
C PHE A 122 -13.81 -10.72 -21.11
N PRO A 123 -14.44 -10.81 -22.30
CA PRO A 123 -15.88 -10.61 -22.45
C PRO A 123 -16.64 -11.78 -21.79
N ALA A 124 -17.63 -11.47 -20.95
CA ALA A 124 -18.39 -12.48 -20.22
C ALA A 124 -19.73 -12.73 -20.93
N THR A 125 -19.95 -13.95 -21.41
CA THR A 125 -21.15 -14.35 -22.15
C THR A 125 -22.21 -15.09 -21.31
N SER A 126 -22.01 -15.26 -19.98
CA SER A 126 -22.96 -15.99 -19.10
C SER A 126 -23.06 -15.40 -17.68
N PHE A 127 -24.26 -15.45 -17.07
CA PHE A 127 -24.56 -14.97 -15.71
C PHE A 127 -23.74 -15.68 -14.61
N HIS A 128 -23.46 -16.98 -14.76
CA HIS A 128 -22.61 -17.71 -13.81
C HIS A 128 -21.15 -17.21 -13.86
N ILE A 129 -20.68 -16.88 -15.06
CA ILE A 129 -19.35 -16.27 -15.28
C ILE A 129 -19.34 -14.84 -14.74
N PHE A 130 -20.44 -14.08 -14.90
CA PHE A 130 -20.61 -12.76 -14.31
C PHE A 130 -20.57 -12.78 -12.78
N ALA A 131 -21.32 -13.67 -12.11
CA ALA A 131 -21.29 -13.81 -10.66
C ALA A 131 -19.90 -14.23 -10.17
N LYS A 132 -19.26 -15.22 -10.82
CA LYS A 132 -17.88 -15.63 -10.50
C LYS A 132 -16.86 -14.51 -10.75
N LYS A 133 -17.07 -13.65 -11.76
CA LYS A 133 -16.26 -12.45 -12.05
C LYS A 133 -16.48 -11.37 -10.99
N LEU A 134 -17.73 -11.15 -10.56
CA LEU A 134 -18.08 -10.20 -9.52
C LEU A 134 -17.42 -10.60 -8.19
N PHE A 135 -17.53 -11.86 -7.77
CA PHE A 135 -16.86 -12.37 -6.58
C PHE A 135 -15.32 -12.44 -6.71
N ARG A 136 -14.77 -12.66 -7.91
CA ARG A 136 -13.32 -12.53 -8.17
C ARG A 136 -12.83 -11.08 -8.18
N LYS A 137 -13.69 -10.12 -8.52
CA LYS A 137 -13.42 -8.68 -8.49
C LYS A 137 -13.51 -8.10 -7.07
N PHE A 138 -14.37 -8.67 -6.21
CA PHE A 138 -14.48 -8.30 -4.80
C PHE A 138 -13.38 -8.95 -3.97
N LEU A 139 -12.15 -8.55 -4.30
CA LEU A 139 -10.98 -8.80 -3.50
C LEU A 139 -11.03 -7.92 -2.24
N TRP A 140 -10.77 -8.50 -1.08
CA TRP A 140 -10.81 -7.76 0.18
C TRP A 140 -9.62 -6.80 0.32
N PHE A 141 -8.40 -7.30 0.07
CA PHE A 141 -7.18 -6.52 0.08
C PHE A 141 -6.36 -6.67 -1.21
N SER A 142 -5.71 -5.61 -1.70
CA SER A 142 -4.72 -5.70 -2.79
C SER A 142 -3.43 -4.98 -2.44
N MET A 143 -2.31 -5.52 -2.91
CA MET A 143 -1.02 -4.82 -2.98
C MET A 143 -0.74 -4.52 -4.44
N ASP A 144 -1.15 -3.34 -4.89
CA ASP A 144 -0.99 -2.87 -6.26
C ASP A 144 0.46 -2.46 -6.54
N THR A 145 1.08 -3.10 -7.54
CA THR A 145 2.48 -2.82 -7.93
C THR A 145 2.68 -1.39 -8.41
N SER A 146 1.64 -0.76 -8.98
CA SER A 146 1.72 0.57 -9.60
C SER A 146 2.12 1.67 -8.61
N GLN A 147 1.95 1.42 -7.30
CA GLN A 147 2.18 2.38 -6.22
C GLN A 147 3.63 2.35 -5.69
N TYR A 148 4.35 1.27 -5.96
CA TYR A 148 5.65 0.98 -5.36
C TYR A 148 6.84 1.26 -6.30
N LEU A 149 7.97 1.66 -5.71
CA LEU A 149 9.19 2.21 -6.31
C LEU A 149 8.91 3.26 -7.40
N HIS A 150 8.96 2.88 -8.66
CA HIS A 150 8.57 3.74 -9.80
C HIS A 150 7.05 3.69 -10.00
N ARG A 151 6.44 4.88 -10.00
CA ARG A 151 4.98 5.03 -10.13
C ARG A 151 4.57 4.87 -11.59
N GLY A 152 3.42 4.20 -11.81
CA GLY A 152 2.81 4.09 -13.14
C GLY A 152 3.25 2.87 -13.95
N ASP A 153 4.31 2.18 -13.53
CA ASP A 153 4.78 0.95 -14.17
C ASP A 153 4.03 -0.28 -13.66
N GLY A 154 2.69 -0.27 -13.73
CA GLY A 154 1.84 -1.37 -13.21
C GLY A 154 2.09 -2.72 -13.89
N HIS A 155 2.60 -2.69 -15.12
CA HIS A 155 2.97 -3.88 -15.89
C HIS A 155 4.24 -4.59 -15.37
N MET A 156 5.06 -3.90 -14.57
CA MET A 156 6.27 -4.48 -13.99
C MET A 156 5.99 -5.14 -12.65
N SER A 157 6.58 -6.31 -12.44
CA SER A 157 6.56 -7.00 -11.14
C SER A 157 7.37 -6.23 -10.08
N LEU A 158 7.08 -6.50 -8.80
CA LEU A 158 7.83 -5.91 -7.69
C LEU A 158 9.33 -6.26 -7.76
N THR A 159 9.66 -7.47 -8.23
CA THR A 159 11.05 -7.91 -8.41
C THR A 159 11.76 -7.08 -9.48
N GLN A 160 11.16 -6.93 -10.67
CA GLN A 160 11.75 -6.13 -11.75
C GLN A 160 11.95 -4.67 -11.34
N LYS A 161 10.98 -4.08 -10.65
CA LYS A 161 11.10 -2.71 -10.13
C LYS A 161 12.24 -2.55 -9.14
N LEU A 162 12.42 -3.53 -8.26
CA LEU A 162 13.52 -3.53 -7.30
C LEU A 162 14.88 -3.63 -8.00
N GLU A 163 15.00 -4.51 -9.00
CA GLU A 163 16.24 -4.67 -9.77
C GLU A 163 16.63 -3.39 -10.51
N ILE A 164 15.66 -2.73 -11.16
CA ILE A 164 15.88 -1.44 -11.84
C ILE A 164 16.33 -0.39 -10.82
N PHE A 165 15.63 -0.28 -9.69
CA PHE A 165 15.96 0.69 -8.65
C PHE A 165 17.37 0.49 -8.08
N LEU A 166 17.80 -0.76 -7.84
CA LEU A 166 19.15 -1.06 -7.34
C LEU A 166 20.22 -0.74 -8.38
N LYS A 167 19.98 -1.09 -9.66
CA LYS A 167 20.87 -0.75 -10.78
C LYS A 167 21.04 0.77 -10.94
N GLU A 168 19.97 1.53 -10.87
CA GLU A 168 20.02 3.01 -10.93
C GLU A 168 20.83 3.62 -9.78
N ARG A 169 20.93 2.93 -8.64
CA ARG A 169 21.75 3.34 -7.49
C ARG A 169 23.20 2.84 -7.56
N GLY A 170 23.55 2.04 -8.56
CA GLY A 170 24.87 1.42 -8.67
C GLY A 170 25.09 0.28 -7.66
N GLU A 171 24.02 -0.28 -7.09
CA GLU A 171 24.09 -1.43 -6.20
C GLU A 171 24.02 -2.73 -7.00
N ASP A 172 24.80 -3.74 -6.61
CA ASP A 172 24.75 -5.05 -7.24
C ASP A 172 23.53 -5.85 -6.73
N ILE A 173 22.72 -6.35 -7.65
CA ILE A 173 21.54 -7.18 -7.36
C ILE A 173 21.95 -8.47 -6.64
N SER A 174 23.14 -9.00 -6.93
CA SER A 174 23.63 -10.24 -6.31
C SER A 174 23.78 -10.13 -4.79
N ASN A 175 23.94 -8.92 -4.26
CA ASN A 175 23.99 -8.65 -2.83
C ASN A 175 22.62 -8.71 -2.14
N TYR A 176 21.53 -8.62 -2.89
CA TYR A 176 20.16 -8.55 -2.37
C TYR A 176 19.20 -9.52 -3.07
N PRO A 177 19.48 -10.84 -3.08
CA PRO A 177 18.65 -11.83 -3.79
C PRO A 177 17.26 -12.03 -3.19
N TYR A 178 17.04 -11.59 -1.95
CA TYR A 178 15.75 -11.70 -1.28
C TYR A 178 15.28 -10.34 -0.76
N ALA A 179 13.98 -10.09 -0.89
CA ALA A 179 13.37 -8.89 -0.36
C ALA A 179 11.98 -9.17 0.23
N TYR A 180 11.60 -8.39 1.24
CA TYR A 180 10.30 -8.45 1.90
C TYR A 180 9.70 -7.05 1.99
N LEU A 181 8.51 -6.87 1.45
CA LEU A 181 7.81 -5.59 1.41
C LEU A 181 6.76 -5.54 2.51
N ILE A 182 6.82 -4.53 3.38
CA ILE A 182 5.76 -4.19 4.35
C ILE A 182 5.14 -2.86 3.95
N GLY A 183 3.84 -2.87 3.68
CA GLY A 183 3.10 -1.69 3.26
C GLY A 183 1.63 -1.74 3.69
N ILE A 184 0.89 -0.67 3.40
CA ILE A 184 -0.55 -0.63 3.64
C ILE A 184 -1.25 -1.24 2.43
N PRO A 185 -2.14 -2.23 2.63
CA PRO A 185 -2.91 -2.78 1.54
C PRO A 185 -4.02 -1.82 1.12
N GLN A 186 -4.46 -1.98 -0.11
CA GLN A 186 -5.69 -1.38 -0.60
C GLN A 186 -6.90 -2.06 -0.01
N PHE A 187 -7.88 -1.27 0.41
CA PHE A 187 -9.17 -1.75 0.90
C PHE A 187 -10.28 -0.94 0.23
N CYS A 188 -11.27 -1.61 -0.36
CA CYS A 188 -12.36 -0.98 -1.13
C CYS A 188 -11.84 0.05 -2.16
N TRP A 189 -10.80 -0.32 -2.90
CA TRP A 189 -10.09 0.55 -3.87
C TRP A 189 -9.38 1.77 -3.30
N TRP A 190 -9.40 1.98 -1.98
CA TRP A 190 -8.72 3.07 -1.32
C TRP A 190 -7.37 2.63 -0.75
N THR A 191 -6.34 3.42 -1.02
CA THR A 191 -5.02 3.31 -0.38
C THR A 191 -4.39 4.68 -0.31
N LYS A 192 -3.77 4.97 0.82
CA LYS A 192 -2.79 6.05 0.92
C LYS A 192 -1.69 5.58 1.84
N SER A 193 -0.58 5.13 1.27
CA SER A 193 0.57 4.65 2.02
C SER A 193 1.58 5.78 2.23
N PRO A 194 1.59 6.49 3.38
CA PRO A 194 2.59 7.52 3.64
C PRO A 194 4.00 6.94 3.80
N ILE A 195 4.12 5.68 4.25
CA ILE A 195 5.40 4.97 4.33
C ILE A 195 5.26 3.48 4.00
N SER A 196 6.18 2.95 3.19
CA SER A 196 6.35 1.51 2.95
C SER A 196 7.83 1.12 3.14
N TYR A 197 8.09 -0.13 3.49
CA TYR A 197 9.41 -0.63 3.86
C TYR A 197 9.77 -1.85 3.01
N TRP A 198 10.91 -1.78 2.33
CA TRP A 198 11.53 -2.91 1.63
C TRP A 198 12.72 -3.38 2.43
N TYR A 199 12.61 -4.54 3.06
CA TYR A 199 13.70 -5.19 3.76
C TYR A 199 14.49 -6.02 2.75
N LEU A 200 15.77 -5.73 2.58
CA LEU A 200 16.65 -6.38 1.62
C LEU A 200 17.63 -7.28 2.35
N TYR A 201 17.77 -8.51 1.88
CA TYR A 201 18.52 -9.55 2.55
C TYR A 201 19.63 -10.09 1.65
N SER A 202 20.77 -10.40 2.28
CA SER A 202 21.92 -11.01 1.64
C SER A 202 21.63 -12.42 1.12
N PRO A 203 22.54 -13.02 0.31
CA PRO A 203 22.48 -14.44 -0.01
C PRO A 203 22.46 -15.36 1.23
N SER A 204 23.06 -14.92 2.34
CA SER A 204 23.01 -15.61 3.64
C SER A 204 21.69 -15.41 4.39
N LYS A 205 20.70 -14.71 3.80
CA LYS A 205 19.39 -14.38 4.39
C LYS A 205 19.50 -13.49 5.62
N GLU A 206 20.57 -12.69 5.71
CA GLU A 206 20.77 -11.67 6.75
C GLU A 206 20.21 -10.32 6.29
N LEU A 207 19.51 -9.62 7.16
CA LEU A 207 19.01 -8.27 6.86
C LEU A 207 20.18 -7.30 6.65
N SER A 208 20.25 -6.70 5.46
CA SER A 208 21.45 -6.00 4.98
C SER A 208 21.19 -4.55 4.57
N ALA A 209 20.04 -4.28 3.97
CA ALA A 209 19.65 -2.94 3.54
C ALA A 209 18.14 -2.73 3.70
N ILE A 210 17.71 -1.47 3.68
CA ILE A 210 16.29 -1.10 3.64
C ILE A 210 16.04 -0.02 2.60
N ILE A 211 14.91 -0.10 1.90
CA ILE A 211 14.35 1.02 1.15
C ILE A 211 13.08 1.48 1.87
N MET A 212 13.03 2.76 2.24
CA MET A 212 11.82 3.38 2.76
C MET A 212 11.23 4.28 1.70
N GLU A 213 9.97 4.02 1.36
CA GLU A 213 9.22 4.83 0.43
C GLU A 213 8.33 5.78 1.20
N ILE A 214 8.60 7.07 1.11
CA ILE A 214 7.87 8.11 1.84
C ILE A 214 7.05 8.90 0.83
N ASN A 215 5.73 8.87 0.99
CA ASN A 215 4.81 9.64 0.17
C ASN A 215 4.26 10.80 1.00
N ASN A 216 4.36 12.02 0.48
CA ASN A 216 3.78 13.18 1.14
C ASN A 216 2.35 13.48 0.64
N SER A 217 1.67 14.40 1.34
CA SER A 217 0.31 14.81 0.98
C SER A 217 0.21 15.60 -0.34
N TYR A 218 1.34 16.07 -0.89
CA TYR A 218 1.40 16.79 -2.16
C TYR A 218 1.59 15.86 -3.37
N GLY A 219 1.64 14.55 -3.14
CA GLY A 219 1.86 13.56 -4.18
C GLY A 219 3.33 13.43 -4.59
N GLU A 220 4.30 13.94 -3.82
CA GLU A 220 5.72 13.65 -4.04
C GLU A 220 6.11 12.35 -3.32
N LYS A 221 7.22 11.75 -3.77
CA LYS A 221 7.72 10.50 -3.23
C LYS A 221 9.24 10.54 -3.06
N LYS A 222 9.72 9.94 -1.98
CA LYS A 222 11.15 9.68 -1.73
C LYS A 222 11.36 8.19 -1.53
N ASN A 223 12.29 7.62 -2.28
CA ASN A 223 12.81 6.27 -2.04
C ASN A 223 14.17 6.41 -1.35
N ALA A 224 14.18 6.30 -0.01
CA ALA A 224 15.37 6.40 0.81
C ALA A 224 15.99 5.00 0.98
N PHE A 225 17.11 4.76 0.30
CA PHE A 225 17.92 3.55 0.46
C PHE A 225 18.96 3.75 1.57
N CYS A 226 19.08 2.78 2.46
CA CYS A 226 20.08 2.76 3.52
C CYS A 226 20.67 1.35 3.65
N GLN A 227 21.99 1.23 3.58
CA GLN A 227 22.68 0.03 4.08
C GLN A 227 22.62 0.02 5.60
N LEU A 228 22.52 -1.17 6.18
CA LEU A 228 22.27 -1.34 7.60
C LEU A 228 23.50 -1.78 8.36
N ILE A 229 23.65 -1.18 9.53
CA ILE A 229 24.71 -1.50 10.47
C ILE A 229 24.07 -2.22 11.66
N ARG A 230 24.67 -3.34 12.05
CA ARG A 230 24.24 -4.11 13.22
C ARG A 230 24.54 -3.29 14.49
N GLU A 231 23.62 -3.28 15.44
CA GLU A 231 23.92 -2.69 16.75
C GLU A 231 24.79 -3.66 17.54
N GLU A 232 26.06 -3.32 17.79
CA GLU A 232 27.09 -4.18 18.38
C GLU A 232 26.63 -4.86 19.69
N ASN A 233 26.02 -4.10 20.59
CA ASN A 233 25.51 -4.59 21.88
C ASN A 233 24.26 -5.50 21.74
N SER A 234 23.83 -5.79 20.51
CA SER A 234 22.63 -6.55 20.21
C SER A 234 22.90 -7.76 19.31
N CYS A 235 24.17 -8.01 18.97
CA CYS A 235 24.59 -9.20 18.23
C CYS A 235 24.28 -10.47 19.01
N PHE A 236 23.74 -11.48 18.33
CA PHE A 236 23.51 -12.78 18.94
C PHE A 236 24.82 -13.54 19.07
N GLU A 237 25.07 -14.15 20.24
CA GLU A 237 26.23 -15.01 20.47
C GLU A 237 26.22 -16.24 19.55
N THR A 238 25.04 -16.80 19.30
CA THR A 238 24.82 -17.92 18.39
C THR A 238 24.02 -17.47 17.17
N LYS A 239 24.52 -17.75 15.97
CA LYS A 239 23.80 -17.44 14.72
C LYS A 239 22.49 -18.24 14.67
N LYS A 240 21.37 -17.55 14.46
CA LYS A 240 20.09 -18.21 14.21
C LYS A 240 20.06 -18.69 12.75
N PRO A 241 20.00 -20.00 12.47
CA PRO A 241 19.94 -20.47 11.10
C PRO A 241 18.58 -20.15 10.47
N SER A 242 18.56 -19.92 9.16
CA SER A 242 17.31 -19.84 8.40
C SER A 242 16.60 -21.20 8.43
N GLN A 243 15.30 -21.18 8.73
CA GLN A 243 14.47 -22.38 8.83
C GLN A 243 13.31 -22.30 7.86
N THR A 244 12.74 -23.45 7.51
CA THR A 244 11.49 -23.49 6.75
C THR A 244 10.33 -23.18 7.67
N VAL A 245 9.63 -22.09 7.39
CA VAL A 245 8.51 -21.61 8.20
C VAL A 245 7.24 -22.34 7.79
N SER A 246 6.99 -22.44 6.48
CA SER A 246 5.83 -23.13 5.94
C SER A 246 6.02 -23.47 4.47
N THR A 247 5.25 -24.44 4.00
CA THR A 247 5.15 -24.80 2.60
C THR A 247 3.70 -24.66 2.17
N ALA A 248 3.47 -23.98 1.04
CA ALA A 248 2.14 -23.78 0.48
C ALA A 248 2.07 -24.34 -0.94
N LEU A 249 0.94 -24.97 -1.24
CA LEU A 249 0.63 -25.43 -2.58
C LEU A 249 -0.06 -24.30 -3.35
N GLY A 250 0.61 -23.80 -4.40
CA GLY A 250 0.09 -22.81 -5.32
C GLY A 250 -0.50 -23.47 -6.56
N THR A 251 -1.71 -23.07 -6.97
CA THR A 251 -2.26 -23.45 -8.29
C THR A 251 -1.98 -22.32 -9.27
N GLY A 252 -1.16 -22.58 -10.28
CA GLY A 252 -0.85 -21.66 -11.38
C GLY A 252 -1.41 -22.15 -12.72
N ASN A 253 -1.19 -21.37 -13.78
CA ASN A 253 -1.63 -21.72 -15.13
C ASN A 253 -0.91 -22.95 -15.70
N THR A 254 0.33 -23.19 -15.26
CA THR A 254 1.19 -24.32 -15.67
C THR A 254 1.03 -25.56 -14.80
N GLY A 255 0.17 -25.51 -13.78
CA GLY A 255 -0.09 -26.63 -12.87
C GLY A 255 0.07 -26.27 -11.41
N ILE A 256 0.37 -27.28 -10.60
CA ILE A 256 0.56 -27.14 -9.16
C ILE A 256 2.04 -26.87 -8.89
N GLN A 257 2.34 -25.78 -8.17
CA GLN A 257 3.70 -25.42 -7.76
C GLN A 257 3.79 -25.38 -6.24
N THR A 258 4.88 -25.91 -5.70
CA THR A 258 5.20 -25.84 -4.27
C THR A 258 6.00 -24.56 -3.98
N VAL A 259 5.49 -23.74 -3.08
CA VAL A 259 6.16 -22.52 -2.59
C VAL A 259 6.62 -22.76 -1.16
N ARG A 260 7.92 -22.69 -0.94
CA ARG A 260 8.56 -22.84 0.37
C ARG A 260 8.91 -21.48 0.94
N PHE A 261 8.33 -21.16 2.09
CA PHE A 261 8.62 -19.94 2.83
C PHE A 261 9.68 -20.21 3.89
N VAL A 262 10.79 -19.46 3.83
CA VAL A 262 11.92 -19.58 4.76
C VAL A 262 12.06 -18.34 5.64
N SER A 263 12.58 -18.50 6.85
CA SER A 263 12.87 -17.39 7.76
C SER A 263 14.17 -16.69 7.37
N SER A 264 14.36 -15.47 7.88
CA SER A 264 15.70 -14.85 7.89
C SER A 264 16.68 -15.63 8.77
N ALA A 265 17.96 -15.27 8.65
CA ALA A 265 19.04 -15.72 9.52
C ALA A 265 19.65 -14.51 10.23
N PRO A 266 18.96 -13.89 11.21
CA PRO A 266 19.44 -12.66 11.82
C PRO A 266 20.66 -12.92 12.70
N ASN A 267 21.61 -11.99 12.68
CA ASN A 267 22.82 -12.01 13.51
C ASN A 267 22.82 -10.96 14.62
N ALA A 268 21.88 -10.02 14.57
CA ALA A 268 21.67 -9.01 15.58
C ALA A 268 20.18 -8.80 15.81
N LYS A 269 19.85 -8.37 17.02
CA LYS A 269 18.49 -8.01 17.42
C LYS A 269 18.05 -6.68 16.83
N TYR A 270 18.96 -5.71 16.74
CA TYR A 270 18.68 -4.38 16.20
C TYR A 270 19.63 -4.00 15.07
N TYR A 271 19.06 -3.38 14.05
CA TYR A 271 19.77 -2.80 12.92
C TYR A 271 19.56 -1.29 12.91
N LYS A 272 20.62 -0.57 12.57
CA LYS A 272 20.67 0.89 12.49
C LYS A 272 20.86 1.32 11.05
N GLY A 273 20.22 2.43 10.70
CA GLY A 273 20.43 3.12 9.43
C GLY A 273 20.24 4.62 9.62
N SER A 274 20.71 5.41 8.67
CA SER A 274 20.44 6.84 8.67
C SER A 274 20.38 7.41 7.27
N TRP A 275 19.61 8.47 7.08
CA TRP A 275 19.54 9.19 5.82
C TRP A 275 19.14 10.65 6.02
N ASN A 276 19.59 11.52 5.12
CA ASN A 276 19.31 12.95 5.19
C ASN A 276 17.87 13.27 4.82
N LYS A 277 17.19 14.10 5.63
CA LYS A 277 15.82 14.51 5.34
C LYS A 277 15.82 15.47 4.15
N ASP A 278 15.38 14.97 3.01
CA ASP A 278 15.29 15.71 1.76
C ASP A 278 13.84 15.81 1.20
N ILE A 279 12.85 15.25 1.91
CA ILE A 279 11.43 15.33 1.55
C ILE A 279 10.62 16.22 2.50
N PHE A 280 9.71 17.02 1.93
CA PHE A 280 8.72 17.80 2.66
C PHE A 280 7.53 16.92 3.05
N ALA A 281 7.69 16.15 4.13
CA ALA A 281 6.68 15.20 4.58
C ALA A 281 5.51 15.85 5.35
N SER A 282 5.71 17.05 5.93
CA SER A 282 4.70 17.73 6.76
C SER A 282 4.85 19.25 6.69
N PRO A 283 3.74 20.02 6.60
CA PRO A 283 3.76 21.48 6.67
C PRO A 283 4.33 22.06 7.97
N PHE A 284 4.41 21.26 9.03
CA PHE A 284 4.91 21.68 10.34
C PHE A 284 6.39 21.35 10.56
N GLU A 285 7.11 20.89 9.53
CA GLU A 285 8.50 20.51 9.67
C GLU A 285 9.35 20.88 8.44
N LYS A 286 10.42 21.64 8.68
CA LYS A 286 11.40 22.03 7.65
C LYS A 286 12.09 20.82 7.02
N VAL A 287 12.55 20.96 5.77
CA VAL A 287 13.33 19.93 5.05
C VAL A 287 14.80 20.03 5.44
N GLU A 288 15.11 19.63 6.67
CA GLU A 288 16.45 19.67 7.23
C GLU A 288 16.69 18.58 8.26
N GLY A 289 17.96 18.34 8.59
CA GLY A 289 18.38 17.29 9.51
C GLY A 289 18.45 15.93 8.82
N TRP A 290 18.47 14.88 9.63
CA TRP A 290 18.56 13.50 9.16
C TRP A 290 17.71 12.60 10.05
N PHE A 291 17.28 11.47 9.49
CA PHE A 291 16.59 10.43 10.21
C PHE A 291 17.59 9.38 10.68
N ASN A 292 17.51 9.02 11.95
CA ASN A 292 18.13 7.84 12.52
C ASN A 292 17.07 6.75 12.64
N LEU A 293 17.40 5.56 12.14
CA LEU A 293 16.52 4.40 12.11
C LEU A 293 17.08 3.34 13.05
N ARG A 294 16.18 2.68 13.78
CA ARG A 294 16.48 1.50 14.57
C ARG A 294 15.31 0.54 14.50
N PHE A 295 15.53 -0.65 13.95
CA PHE A 295 14.47 -1.62 13.76
C PHE A 295 14.95 -3.05 13.98
N MET A 296 13.98 -3.95 14.13
CA MET A 296 14.19 -5.39 14.25
C MET A 296 13.88 -6.05 12.90
N ASP A 297 14.42 -7.23 12.66
CA ASP A 297 14.12 -8.03 11.48
C ASP A 297 12.68 -8.59 11.57
N PRO A 298 11.76 -8.21 10.65
CA PRO A 298 10.39 -8.71 10.68
C PRO A 298 10.26 -10.21 10.40
N LEU A 299 11.32 -10.82 9.87
CA LEU A 299 11.37 -12.24 9.52
C LEU A 299 12.25 -13.06 10.48
N ASP A 300 12.61 -12.52 11.66
CA ASP A 300 13.32 -13.28 12.70
C ASP A 300 12.47 -14.51 13.10
N PRO A 301 13.02 -15.75 13.03
CA PRO A 301 12.29 -16.96 13.42
C PRO A 301 11.91 -17.01 14.91
N SER A 302 12.62 -16.26 15.76
CA SER A 302 12.35 -16.19 17.21
C SER A 302 12.45 -14.75 17.70
N PRO A 303 11.45 -13.89 17.38
CA PRO A 303 11.48 -12.50 17.79
C PRO A 303 11.40 -12.41 19.32
N GLU A 304 12.32 -11.67 19.92
CA GLU A 304 12.29 -11.39 21.36
C GLU A 304 11.10 -10.49 21.76
N LYS A 305 10.97 -10.16 23.05
CA LYS A 305 9.91 -9.27 23.57
C LYS A 305 9.80 -7.98 22.73
N GLY A 306 8.65 -7.80 22.07
CA GLY A 306 8.38 -6.66 21.17
C GLY A 306 7.58 -7.02 19.92
N GLY A 307 7.46 -8.30 19.60
CA GLY A 307 6.75 -8.78 18.41
C GLY A 307 7.60 -8.64 17.13
N PRO A 308 7.13 -9.19 16.00
CA PRO A 308 7.94 -9.28 14.78
C PRO A 308 8.19 -7.90 14.15
N LEU A 309 7.25 -6.96 14.26
CA LEU A 309 7.40 -5.63 13.68
C LEU A 309 7.69 -4.61 14.79
N HIS A 310 8.89 -4.04 14.77
CA HIS A 310 9.26 -2.90 15.62
C HIS A 310 10.31 -2.03 14.91
N SER A 311 9.93 -0.80 14.61
CA SER A 311 10.79 0.20 13.98
C SER A 311 10.65 1.53 14.71
N ASN A 312 11.79 2.16 14.98
CA ASN A 312 11.91 3.49 15.56
C ASN A 312 12.64 4.38 14.56
N MET A 313 12.03 5.50 14.22
CA MET A 313 12.59 6.52 13.34
C MET A 313 12.62 7.85 14.10
N THR A 314 13.82 8.41 14.26
CA THR A 314 14.01 9.67 14.97
C THR A 314 14.61 10.71 14.03
N LEU A 315 13.89 11.81 13.82
CA LEU A 315 14.38 12.99 13.13
C LEU A 315 15.29 13.78 14.07
N MET A 316 16.55 13.95 13.66
CA MET A 316 17.55 14.76 14.32
C MET A 316 17.58 16.16 13.73
N SER A 317 17.74 17.18 14.58
CA SER A 317 18.01 18.55 14.14
C SER A 317 19.42 18.68 13.53
N LYS A 318 19.69 19.78 12.83
CA LYS A 318 21.05 20.12 12.40
C LYS A 318 22.05 20.22 13.56
N GLU A 319 21.56 20.56 14.75
CA GLU A 319 22.34 20.61 16.00
C GLU A 319 22.52 19.23 16.66
N GLY A 320 22.01 18.15 16.05
CA GLY A 320 22.10 16.80 16.61
C GLY A 320 21.13 16.49 17.76
N LYS A 321 20.10 17.32 17.98
CA LYS A 321 19.07 17.09 19.00
C LYS A 321 17.87 16.31 18.42
N PRO A 322 17.31 15.32 19.12
CA PRO A 322 16.12 14.60 18.63
C PRO A 322 14.89 15.52 18.62
N LYS A 323 14.30 15.76 17.45
CA LYS A 323 13.13 16.64 17.28
C LYS A 323 11.81 15.87 17.31
N LEU A 324 11.74 14.77 16.57
CA LEU A 324 10.53 13.97 16.38
C LEU A 324 10.92 12.50 16.35
N SER A 325 10.31 11.69 17.19
CA SER A 325 10.43 10.23 17.13
C SER A 325 9.11 9.62 16.68
N SER A 326 9.19 8.66 15.79
CA SER A 326 8.08 7.84 15.34
C SER A 326 8.40 6.38 15.66
N ARG A 327 7.43 5.68 16.23
CA ARG A 327 7.57 4.26 16.59
C ARG A 327 6.43 3.49 15.96
N LEU A 328 6.79 2.52 15.12
CA LEU A 328 5.90 1.54 14.52
C LEU A 328 6.13 0.21 15.23
N PHE A 329 5.06 -0.38 15.77
CA PHE A 329 5.16 -1.69 16.41
C PHE A 329 3.90 -2.51 16.20
N SER A 330 4.04 -3.84 16.23
CA SER A 330 2.91 -4.76 16.19
C SER A 330 2.15 -4.71 17.51
N SER A 331 0.84 -4.44 17.44
CA SER A 331 -0.08 -4.45 18.60
C SER A 331 -0.43 -5.87 19.06
N GLY A 332 -0.19 -6.87 18.23
CA GLY A 332 -0.45 -8.28 18.52
C GLY A 332 0.37 -9.23 17.63
N PRO A 333 0.16 -10.55 17.72
CA PRO A 333 0.80 -11.50 16.83
C PRO A 333 0.33 -11.29 15.38
N PRO A 334 1.22 -11.51 14.39
CA PRO A 334 0.85 -11.37 12.99
C PRO A 334 -0.12 -12.47 12.59
N PHE A 335 -1.03 -12.15 11.67
CA PHE A 335 -2.04 -13.07 11.16
C PHE A 335 -1.60 -13.65 9.82
N ASP A 336 -1.60 -14.98 9.68
CA ASP A 336 -1.25 -15.65 8.43
C ASP A 336 -2.51 -15.86 7.56
N PRO A 337 -2.61 -15.24 6.37
CA PRO A 337 -3.75 -15.40 5.48
C PRO A 337 -3.95 -16.83 4.96
N LEU A 338 -2.91 -17.66 4.94
CA LEU A 338 -2.98 -19.04 4.45
C LEU A 338 -3.42 -20.03 5.52
N SER A 339 -2.94 -19.86 6.77
CA SER A 339 -3.13 -20.85 7.85
C SER A 339 -4.09 -20.43 8.96
N ALA A 340 -4.49 -19.16 9.06
CA ALA A 340 -5.35 -18.69 10.14
C ALA A 340 -6.70 -19.43 10.20
N SER A 341 -7.32 -19.50 11.38
CA SER A 341 -8.68 -20.03 11.48
C SER A 341 -9.69 -19.10 10.77
N PRO A 342 -10.72 -19.63 10.10
CA PRO A 342 -11.77 -18.82 9.48
C PRO A 342 -12.40 -17.80 10.44
N TRP A 343 -12.76 -18.24 11.66
CA TRP A 343 -13.32 -17.34 12.67
C TRP A 343 -12.36 -16.20 13.06
N GLY A 344 -11.09 -16.54 13.28
CA GLY A 344 -10.06 -15.55 13.58
C GLY A 344 -9.87 -14.56 12.44
N MET A 345 -9.94 -15.03 11.19
CA MET A 345 -9.87 -14.18 10.00
C MET A 345 -11.07 -13.26 9.90
N THR A 346 -12.30 -13.75 10.10
CA THR A 346 -13.51 -12.90 10.11
C THR A 346 -13.39 -11.78 11.15
N LYS A 347 -13.01 -12.12 12.39
CA LYS A 347 -12.80 -11.13 13.45
C LYS A 347 -11.74 -10.09 13.05
N PHE A 348 -10.64 -10.55 12.45
CA PHE A 348 -9.58 -9.67 11.97
C PHE A 348 -10.10 -8.70 10.90
N LEU A 349 -10.80 -9.20 9.87
CA LEU A 349 -11.32 -8.37 8.78
C LEU A 349 -12.27 -7.30 9.29
N ILE A 350 -13.21 -7.64 10.16
CA ILE A 350 -14.18 -6.69 10.71
C ILE A 350 -13.47 -5.62 11.57
N SER A 351 -12.43 -6.01 12.31
CA SER A 351 -11.75 -5.10 13.26
C SER A 351 -10.72 -4.19 12.59
N TRP A 352 -10.03 -4.65 11.55
CA TRP A 352 -8.85 -3.97 11.00
C TRP A 352 -9.04 -3.35 9.61
N SER A 353 -10.06 -3.74 8.84
CA SER A 353 -10.21 -3.22 7.47
C SER A 353 -10.49 -1.72 7.45
N PHE A 354 -11.41 -1.26 8.31
CA PHE A 354 -11.75 0.17 8.42
C PHE A 354 -10.66 1.01 9.09
N VAL A 355 -9.64 0.39 9.70
CA VAL A 355 -8.48 1.12 10.26
C VAL A 355 -7.73 1.86 9.15
N ILE A 356 -7.69 1.32 7.92
CA ILE A 356 -7.01 1.97 6.79
C ILE A 356 -7.61 3.37 6.52
N PRO A 357 -8.89 3.52 6.14
CA PRO A 357 -9.47 4.86 5.93
C PRO A 357 -9.57 5.68 7.23
N ALA A 358 -9.87 5.06 8.37
CA ALA A 358 -9.99 5.78 9.64
C ALA A 358 -8.66 6.41 10.10
N SER A 359 -7.53 5.75 9.84
CA SER A 359 -6.20 6.27 10.18
C SER A 359 -5.90 7.59 9.45
N ILE A 360 -6.30 7.71 8.17
CA ILE A 360 -6.14 8.93 7.37
C ILE A 360 -6.98 10.06 7.97
N GLY A 361 -8.25 9.78 8.31
CA GLY A 361 -9.12 10.75 8.95
C GLY A 361 -8.53 11.27 10.27
N ARG A 362 -8.00 10.36 11.11
CA ARG A 362 -7.31 10.73 12.35
C ARG A 362 -6.08 11.59 12.08
N ILE A 363 -5.24 11.25 11.10
CA ILE A 363 -4.06 12.05 10.73
C ILE A 363 -4.47 13.48 10.34
N VAL A 364 -5.55 13.65 9.58
CA VAL A 364 -6.07 14.98 9.20
C VAL A 364 -6.55 15.76 10.42
N VAL A 365 -7.33 15.13 11.31
CA VAL A 365 -7.78 15.76 12.56
C VAL A 365 -6.58 16.22 13.41
N GLU A 366 -5.53 15.41 13.49
CA GLU A 366 -4.33 15.78 14.23
C GLU A 366 -3.56 16.93 13.59
N ALA A 367 -3.46 16.96 12.25
CA ALA A 367 -2.86 18.08 11.53
C ALA A 367 -3.64 19.39 11.75
N LEU A 368 -4.98 19.33 11.70
CA LEU A 368 -5.85 20.49 11.98
C LEU A 368 -5.70 20.95 13.43
N ARG A 369 -5.63 20.02 14.39
CA ARG A 369 -5.39 20.35 15.80
C ARG A 369 -4.08 21.11 15.98
N ILE A 370 -3.00 20.68 15.34
CA ILE A 370 -1.71 21.39 15.38
C ILE A 370 -1.83 22.77 14.74
N ARG A 371 -2.50 22.89 13.58
CA ARG A 371 -2.71 24.15 12.87
C ARG A 371 -3.47 25.16 13.72
N PHE A 372 -4.60 24.77 14.29
CA PHE A 372 -5.49 25.66 15.03
C PHE A 372 -5.00 25.98 16.45
N ARG A 373 -4.11 25.16 17.03
CA ARG A 373 -3.42 25.53 18.27
C ARG A 373 -2.43 26.68 18.10
N GLY A 374 -1.91 26.93 16.89
CA GLY A 374 -1.02 28.06 16.60
C GLY A 374 0.43 27.92 17.09
N ASN A 375 0.76 26.91 17.90
CA ASN A 375 2.10 26.74 18.50
C ASN A 375 3.20 26.27 17.53
N MET A 376 2.84 25.99 16.26
CA MET A 376 3.78 25.53 15.24
C MET A 376 3.65 26.38 13.97
N PRO A 377 4.76 26.85 13.39
CA PRO A 377 4.70 27.58 12.13
C PRO A 377 4.20 26.65 11.02
N TYR A 378 3.26 27.16 10.23
CA TYR A 378 2.82 26.51 9.01
C TYR A 378 3.72 26.95 7.86
N LEU A 379 4.53 26.02 7.35
CA LEU A 379 5.56 26.32 6.38
C LEU A 379 5.00 26.23 4.95
N ASN A 380 5.44 27.17 4.11
CA ASN A 380 5.22 27.07 2.68
C ASN A 380 5.96 25.87 2.11
N LYS A 381 5.31 25.22 1.15
CA LYS A 381 5.88 24.09 0.44
C LYS A 381 7.13 24.56 -0.34
N PRO A 382 8.30 23.94 -0.12
CA PRO A 382 9.49 24.22 -0.93
C PRO A 382 9.45 23.46 -2.26
N ASP A 383 10.34 23.83 -3.18
CA ASP A 383 10.54 23.10 -4.42
C ASP A 383 11.01 21.65 -4.17
N VAL A 384 10.61 20.77 -5.09
CA VAL A 384 10.98 19.35 -5.03
C VAL A 384 12.48 19.22 -5.26
N LYS A 385 13.20 18.62 -4.31
CA LYS A 385 14.62 18.31 -4.48
C LYS A 385 14.82 17.29 -5.60
N LYS A 386 15.91 17.44 -6.36
CA LYS A 386 16.23 16.61 -7.55
C LYS A 386 16.17 15.09 -7.32
N ASN A 387 16.47 14.64 -6.10
CA ASN A 387 16.50 13.21 -5.75
C ASN A 387 15.13 12.65 -5.31
N ASN A 388 14.07 13.45 -5.42
CA ASN A 388 12.70 13.07 -5.09
C ASN A 388 11.86 12.98 -6.36
N ILE A 389 10.89 12.08 -6.34
CA ILE A 389 9.94 11.90 -7.43
C ILE A 389 8.85 12.97 -7.26
N PRO A 390 8.63 13.84 -8.27
CA PRO A 390 7.60 14.88 -8.20
C PRO A 390 6.19 14.28 -8.28
N ARG A 391 5.19 15.14 -8.06
CA ARG A 391 3.80 14.76 -8.30
C ARG A 391 3.56 14.43 -9.78
N ASN A 392 2.56 13.60 -10.04
CA ASN A 392 2.09 13.42 -11.41
C ASN A 392 1.58 14.75 -11.98
N ALA A 393 1.88 15.00 -13.25
CA ALA A 393 1.33 16.14 -13.97
C ALA A 393 -0.20 16.06 -13.99
N SER A 394 -0.86 17.20 -13.82
CA SER A 394 -2.29 17.31 -14.05
C SER A 394 -2.58 17.18 -15.55
N LYS A 395 -3.81 16.78 -15.92
CA LYS A 395 -4.23 16.66 -17.32
C LYS A 395 -3.82 17.87 -18.19
N PRO A 396 -4.10 19.14 -17.79
CA PRO A 396 -3.70 20.30 -18.60
C PRO A 396 -2.17 20.46 -18.76
N GLU A 397 -1.40 20.13 -17.72
CA GLU A 397 0.08 20.15 -17.78
C GLU A 397 0.63 19.06 -18.72
N SER A 398 -0.02 17.89 -18.76
CA SER A 398 0.41 16.78 -19.62
C SER A 398 0.13 17.03 -21.12
N SER A 399 -0.95 17.75 -21.45
CA SER A 399 -1.31 18.09 -22.82
C SER A 399 -0.49 19.26 -23.40
N GLY A 400 0.09 20.10 -22.56
CA GLY A 400 0.89 21.26 -22.99
C GLY A 400 2.30 20.93 -23.50
N ASN A 401 2.79 19.71 -23.27
CA ASN A 401 4.14 19.29 -23.67
C ASN A 401 4.21 18.63 -25.06
N ILE A 402 3.10 18.59 -25.82
CA ILE A 402 3.10 18.19 -27.23
C ILE A 402 2.95 19.46 -28.08
N SER A 403 4.04 20.19 -28.27
CA SER A 403 4.17 21.18 -29.35
C SER A 403 5.67 21.44 -29.58
N PRO A 404 6.32 20.76 -30.54
CA PRO A 404 7.55 21.30 -31.07
C PRO A 404 7.16 22.42 -32.04
N ASN A 405 7.49 23.66 -31.66
CA ASN A 405 7.65 24.74 -32.62
C ASN A 405 8.76 24.34 -33.61
N VAL A 406 8.37 23.81 -34.77
CA VAL A 406 9.21 23.74 -35.95
C VAL A 406 8.55 24.63 -36.99
N SER A 407 9.08 25.84 -37.09
CA SER A 407 8.93 26.73 -38.23
C SER A 407 9.70 26.14 -39.42
N LEU A 408 9.00 25.77 -40.50
CA LEU A 408 9.54 25.70 -41.87
C LEU A 408 8.36 25.86 -42.84
N GLY A 409 8.53 26.74 -43.83
CA GLY A 409 7.45 27.23 -44.68
C GLY A 409 7.19 26.46 -45.97
N ASN A 410 6.20 27.00 -46.70
CA ASN A 410 5.83 26.87 -48.11
C ASN A 410 5.74 25.46 -48.76
N GLY A 411 4.55 25.16 -49.29
CA GLY A 411 4.33 24.13 -50.32
C GLY A 411 2.83 23.86 -50.54
N GLU A 412 2.42 23.85 -51.80
CA GLU A 412 1.06 23.93 -52.33
C GLU A 412 0.14 22.71 -52.11
N SER A 413 -1.14 22.95 -52.38
CA SER A 413 -2.31 22.05 -52.50
C SER A 413 -2.09 20.73 -53.25
N MET A 414 -2.80 19.66 -52.85
CA MET A 414 -3.96 19.07 -53.56
C MET A 414 -4.45 17.77 -52.87
N SER A 415 -5.75 17.52 -53.01
CA SER A 415 -6.58 16.38 -52.56
C SER A 415 -5.99 14.97 -52.72
N ASP A 416 -6.24 14.04 -51.79
CA ASP A 416 -7.35 13.08 -51.91
C ASP A 416 -7.51 12.14 -50.69
N SER A 417 -8.71 11.56 -50.62
CA SER A 417 -9.33 10.71 -49.60
C SER A 417 -8.69 9.33 -49.36
N SER A 418 -8.72 8.84 -48.12
CA SER A 418 -9.23 7.50 -47.72
C SER A 418 -9.05 7.27 -46.21
N GLY A 419 -10.04 6.62 -45.60
CA GLY A 419 -10.21 6.56 -44.15
C GLY A 419 -9.43 5.46 -43.44
N SER A 420 -9.29 5.67 -42.12
CA SER A 420 -9.11 4.61 -41.14
C SER A 420 -9.55 5.12 -39.77
N ASP A 421 -10.65 4.58 -39.27
CA ASP A 421 -11.19 4.84 -37.95
C ASP A 421 -10.18 4.43 -36.86
N LEU A 422 -9.59 5.40 -36.18
CA LEU A 422 -8.85 5.18 -34.94
C LEU A 422 -9.86 5.09 -33.79
N TYR A 423 -10.05 3.87 -33.27
CA TYR A 423 -10.72 3.63 -32.01
C TYR A 423 -9.91 4.25 -30.86
N THR A 424 -10.41 5.37 -30.33
CA THR A 424 -9.92 6.00 -29.11
C THR A 424 -10.27 5.11 -27.91
N PHE A 425 -9.28 4.45 -27.31
CA PHE A 425 -9.46 3.72 -26.05
C PHE A 425 -9.64 4.71 -24.89
N GLU A 426 -10.87 4.83 -24.43
CA GLU A 426 -11.23 5.62 -23.26
C GLU A 426 -10.81 4.87 -21.97
N VAL A 427 -9.63 5.20 -21.45
CA VAL A 427 -9.17 4.68 -20.15
C VAL A 427 -9.91 5.44 -19.03
N THR A 428 -11.02 4.88 -18.57
CA THR A 428 -11.76 5.34 -17.39
C THR A 428 -10.97 5.00 -16.12
N ARG A 429 -10.36 6.01 -15.49
CA ARG A 429 -9.74 5.90 -14.15
C ARG A 429 -10.72 6.34 -13.05
N PRO A 430 -10.70 5.68 -11.87
CA PRO A 430 -11.51 6.10 -10.73
C PRO A 430 -11.05 7.46 -10.19
N PRO A 431 -11.96 8.23 -9.59
CA PRO A 431 -11.72 9.65 -9.39
C PRO A 431 -10.80 9.95 -8.21
N SER A 432 -9.85 10.85 -8.44
CA SER A 432 -8.91 11.37 -7.45
C SER A 432 -9.58 12.48 -6.62
N TYR A 433 -10.51 12.12 -5.75
CA TYR A 433 -11.14 13.10 -4.85
C TYR A 433 -10.44 13.12 -3.49
N LEU A 434 -9.59 14.14 -3.29
CA LEU A 434 -9.31 14.89 -2.05
C LEU A 434 -8.02 15.73 -2.22
N TYR A 435 -8.06 16.69 -3.15
CA TYR A 435 -7.16 17.85 -3.16
C TYR A 435 -7.97 19.07 -2.70
N ALA A 436 -8.33 19.09 -1.42
CA ALA A 436 -9.20 20.13 -0.86
C ALA A 436 -8.66 20.67 0.46
N PHE A 437 -7.35 20.94 0.53
CA PHE A 437 -6.76 21.81 1.56
C PHE A 437 -5.51 22.49 1.00
N SER A 438 -5.68 23.22 -0.11
CA SER A 438 -4.71 24.22 -0.58
C SER A 438 -5.45 25.28 -1.39
N SER A 439 -6.07 26.20 -0.66
CA SER A 439 -6.33 27.57 -1.11
C SER A 439 -5.61 28.47 -0.14
#